data_AF-A0A2S5DMD1-F1
#
_entry.id   AF-A0A2S5DMD1-F1
#
_cell.length_a   1.000
_cell.length_b   1.000
_cell.length_c   1.000
_cell.angle_alpha   90.00
_cell.angle_beta   90.00
_cell.angle_gamma   90.00
#
_symmetry.space_group_name_H-M   'P 1'
#
loop_
_entity.id
_entity.type
_entity.pdbx_description
1 polymer ?
#
loop_
_entity_poly.entity_id
_entity_poly.type
_entity_poly.pdbx_seq_one_letter_code
_entity_poly.pdbx_strand_id
1 'polypeptide(L)'
;MVHLIDGPADEIALASRVRCLAVELRSRDDCGGRFTVMITRSRSLVLSPMLWEPDDPLLEICSVDLVLLVGDEERERWRMDGTGWRQLSERCLVEKVWTRVLLGEPIADVMASVGMRFRQ
;
A
#
# COMPACT_ATOMS: atom_id res chain seq x y z
N MET A 1 -1.23 -13.49 -13.29
CA MET A 1 -2.69 -13.41 -13.47
C MET A 1 -3.21 -12.48 -12.40
N VAL A 2 -3.54 -11.24 -12.75
CA VAL A 2 -4.12 -10.27 -11.81
C VAL A 2 -5.63 -10.49 -11.85
N HIS A 3 -6.22 -10.90 -10.74
CA HIS A 3 -7.67 -11.00 -10.63
C HIS A 3 -8.21 -9.59 -10.44
N LEU A 4 -8.74 -9.00 -11.52
CA LEU A 4 -9.60 -7.83 -11.46
C LEU A 4 -10.86 -8.26 -10.73
N ILE A 5 -11.02 -7.82 -9.49
CA ILE A 5 -12.24 -8.05 -8.73
C ILE A 5 -13.24 -6.96 -9.11
N ASP A 6 -14.12 -7.31 -10.04
CA ASP A 6 -15.45 -6.71 -10.16
C ASP A 6 -16.34 -7.45 -9.16
N GLY A 7 -16.12 -7.16 -7.87
CA GLY A 7 -16.79 -7.82 -6.74
C GLY A 7 -17.94 -6.95 -6.24
N PRO A 8 -19.08 -7.54 -5.83
CA PRO A 8 -20.20 -6.77 -5.30
C PRO A 8 -19.70 -5.90 -4.14
N ALA A 9 -20.07 -4.62 -4.18
CA ALA A 9 -19.72 -3.60 -3.18
C ALA A 9 -19.96 -4.04 -1.71
N ASP A 10 -20.75 -5.08 -1.50
CA ASP A 10 -21.08 -5.71 -0.22
C ASP A 10 -19.91 -6.41 0.49
N GLU A 11 -18.83 -6.80 -0.20
CA GLU A 11 -17.63 -7.33 0.50
C GLU A 11 -16.73 -6.23 1.09
N ILE A 12 -16.86 -4.99 0.58
CA ILE A 12 -16.10 -3.81 1.02
C ILE A 12 -16.94 -2.98 2.03
N ALA A 13 -18.27 -3.10 1.98
CA ALA A 13 -19.21 -2.32 2.78
C ALA A 13 -19.44 -2.89 4.20
N LEU A 14 -18.53 -2.56 5.13
CA LEU A 14 -18.87 -2.33 6.54
C LEU A 14 -17.91 -1.29 7.12
N ALA A 15 -18.13 -0.06 6.66
CA ALA A 15 -17.36 1.16 6.88
C ALA A 15 -17.48 1.71 8.32
N SER A 16 -16.95 0.97 9.30
CA SER A 16 -16.50 1.59 10.55
C SER A 16 -15.20 1.01 11.12
N ARG A 17 -14.63 -0.04 10.50
CA ARG A 17 -13.42 -0.71 11.00
C ARG A 17 -12.51 -1.28 9.92
N VAL A 18 -12.77 -1.00 8.64
CA VAL A 18 -11.91 -1.49 7.54
C VAL A 18 -10.58 -0.76 7.64
N ARG A 19 -9.50 -1.53 7.72
CA ARG A 19 -8.12 -1.04 7.60
C ARG A 19 -7.73 -1.11 6.13
N CYS A 20 -7.25 -0.02 5.56
CA CYS A 20 -6.67 -0.01 4.22
C CYS A 20 -5.39 0.83 4.18
N LEU A 21 -4.54 0.54 3.20
CA LEU A 21 -3.32 1.29 2.92
C LEU A 21 -3.51 2.03 1.60
N ALA A 22 -3.56 3.35 1.64
CA ALA A 22 -3.36 4.16 0.45
C ALA A 22 -1.86 4.28 0.18
N VAL A 23 -1.46 4.07 -1.06
CA VAL A 23 -0.07 4.03 -1.49
C VAL A 23 0.09 5.08 -2.56
N GLU A 24 0.89 6.09 -2.27
CA GLU A 24 1.15 7.21 -3.16
C GLU A 24 2.61 7.12 -3.60
N LEU A 25 2.81 6.82 -4.88
CA LEU A 25 4.10 6.77 -5.56
C LEU A 25 4.40 8.14 -6.15
N ARG A 26 5.64 8.59 -6.07
CA ARG A 26 6.13 9.79 -6.76
C ARG A 26 7.40 9.47 -7.53
N SER A 27 7.49 9.96 -8.76
CA SER A 27 8.73 9.95 -9.54
C SER A 27 9.53 11.24 -9.40
N ARG A 28 10.66 11.29 -10.10
CA ARG A 28 11.52 12.45 -10.20
C ARG A 28 10.89 13.62 -10.95
N ASP A 29 10.01 13.32 -11.90
CA ASP A 29 9.41 14.28 -12.83
C ASP A 29 8.02 14.77 -12.34
N ASP A 30 7.78 14.67 -11.03
CA ASP A 30 6.51 14.99 -10.35
C ASP A 30 5.29 14.14 -10.76
N CYS A 31 5.48 13.12 -11.60
CA CYS A 31 4.43 12.16 -11.88
C CYS A 31 4.08 11.36 -10.60
N GLY A 32 2.79 11.14 -10.37
CA GLY A 32 2.26 10.48 -9.19
C GLY A 32 1.43 9.25 -9.55
N GLY A 33 1.55 8.20 -8.76
CA GLY A 33 0.73 7.00 -8.87
C GLY A 33 0.02 6.74 -7.57
N ARG A 34 -1.28 6.41 -7.59
CA ARG A 34 -2.01 6.06 -6.37
C ARG A 34 -2.79 4.77 -6.55
N PHE A 35 -2.73 3.92 -5.53
CA PHE A 35 -3.60 2.77 -5.38
C PHE A 35 -3.89 2.51 -3.90
N THR A 36 -4.94 1.76 -3.63
CA THR A 36 -5.34 1.36 -2.28
C THR A 36 -5.27 -0.15 -2.14
N VAL A 37 -4.83 -0.60 -0.97
CA VAL A 37 -4.77 -2.02 -0.63
C VAL A 37 -5.61 -2.30 0.59
N MET A 38 -6.45 -3.31 0.46
CA MET A 38 -7.40 -3.77 1.45
C MET A 38 -7.13 -5.23 1.77
N ILE A 39 -7.50 -5.66 2.97
CA ILE A 39 -7.47 -7.07 3.36
C ILE A 39 -8.88 -7.60 3.46
N THR A 40 -9.15 -8.74 2.82
CA THR A 40 -10.44 -9.42 2.92
C THR A 40 -10.55 -10.21 4.24
N ARG A 41 -11.75 -10.70 4.56
CA ARG A 41 -11.95 -11.61 5.70
C ARG A 41 -11.13 -12.90 5.60
N SER A 42 -10.83 -13.35 4.37
CA SER A 42 -9.97 -14.52 4.11
C SER A 42 -8.47 -14.22 4.24
N ARG A 43 -8.10 -13.01 4.67
CA ARG A 43 -6.71 -12.52 4.76
C ARG A 43 -6.00 -12.44 3.41
N SER A 44 -6.76 -12.29 2.33
CA SER A 44 -6.23 -12.04 1.00
C SER A 44 -6.15 -10.53 0.77
N LEU A 45 -5.11 -10.06 0.06
CA LEU A 45 -5.02 -8.66 -0.32
C LEU A 45 -5.80 -8.39 -1.61
N VAL A 46 -6.49 -7.25 -1.63
CA VAL A 46 -7.17 -6.71 -2.81
C VAL A 46 -6.60 -5.33 -3.07
N LEU A 47 -6.27 -5.05 -4.32
CA LEU A 47 -5.68 -3.79 -4.76
C LEU A 47 -6.66 -3.06 -5.68
N SER A 48 -6.82 -1.76 -5.51
CA SER A 48 -7.50 -0.93 -6.50
C SER A 48 -6.66 -0.84 -7.78
N PRO A 49 -7.27 -0.50 -8.93
CA PRO A 49 -6.53 -0.03 -10.07
C PRO A 49 -5.59 1.11 -9.68
N MET A 50 -4.41 1.13 -10.30
CA MET A 50 -3.43 2.20 -10.11
C MET A 50 -3.83 3.39 -10.99
N LEU A 51 -3.95 4.55 -10.38
CA LEU A 51 -4.22 5.83 -11.05
C LEU A 51 -2.91 6.58 -11.19
N TRP A 52 -2.52 6.96 -12.42
CA TRP A 52 -1.30 7.72 -12.72
C TRP A 52 -1.65 9.14 -13.14
N GLU A 53 -0.83 10.10 -12.73
CA GLU A 53 -0.93 11.51 -13.15
C GLU A 53 0.46 12.09 -13.42
N PRO A 54 0.77 12.55 -14.65
CA PRO A 54 0.02 12.34 -15.90
C PRO A 54 -0.07 10.85 -16.27
N ASP A 55 -0.91 10.48 -17.24
CA ASP A 55 -1.20 9.09 -17.70
C ASP A 55 0.03 8.30 -18.22
N ASP A 56 1.25 8.81 -18.09
CA ASP A 56 2.48 8.14 -18.46
C ASP A 56 3.11 7.36 -17.28
N PRO A 57 3.46 6.09 -17.47
CA PRO A 57 4.07 5.26 -16.43
C PRO A 57 5.48 5.76 -16.06
N LEU A 58 5.81 5.72 -14.76
CA LEU A 58 7.10 6.19 -14.26
C LEU A 58 8.28 5.41 -14.85
N LEU A 59 9.31 6.16 -15.23
CA LEU A 59 10.65 5.60 -15.49
C LEU A 59 11.35 5.20 -14.19
N GLU A 60 11.09 5.89 -13.07
CA GLU A 60 11.64 5.57 -11.75
C GLU A 60 10.78 6.10 -10.60
N ILE A 61 10.43 5.22 -9.64
CA ILE A 61 9.80 5.62 -8.37
C ILE A 61 10.90 6.20 -7.47
N CYS A 62 10.72 7.42 -6.98
CA CYS A 62 11.66 8.13 -6.11
C CYS A 62 11.22 8.12 -4.65
N SER A 63 9.93 8.15 -4.40
CA SER A 63 9.39 8.01 -3.04
C SER A 63 8.02 7.33 -3.07
N VAL A 64 7.68 6.74 -1.93
CA VAL A 64 6.41 6.09 -1.69
C VAL A 64 5.91 6.53 -0.31
N ASP A 65 4.73 7.14 -0.28
CA ASP A 65 3.97 7.36 0.94
C ASP A 65 2.97 6.22 1.13
N LEU A 66 2.97 5.67 2.35
CA LEU A 66 2.00 4.69 2.82
C LEU A 66 1.13 5.38 3.85
N VAL A 67 -0.19 5.39 3.63
CA VAL A 67 -1.16 6.01 4.52
C VAL A 67 -2.11 4.93 5.02
N LEU A 68 -2.05 4.60 6.32
CA LEU A 68 -3.00 3.71 6.97
C LEU A 68 -4.28 4.46 7.28
N LEU A 69 -5.37 4.00 6.69
CA LEU A 69 -6.72 4.50 6.91
C LEU A 69 -7.51 3.49 7.75
N VAL A 70 -8.30 3.98 8.71
CA VAL A 70 -9.25 3.18 9.50
C VAL A 70 -10.63 3.82 9.37
N GLY A 71 -11.50 3.19 8.57
CA GLY A 71 -12.67 3.91 8.05
C GLY A 71 -12.20 5.03 7.12
N ASP A 72 -12.68 6.25 7.37
CA ASP A 72 -12.35 7.45 6.57
C ASP A 72 -11.21 8.29 7.18
N GLU A 73 -10.66 7.87 8.33
CA GLU A 73 -9.65 8.63 9.04
C GLU A 73 -8.23 8.12 8.72
N GLU A 74 -7.34 9.05 8.38
CA GLU A 74 -5.90 8.82 8.38
C GLU A 74 -5.43 8.59 9.82
N ARG A 75 -4.82 7.43 10.06
CA ARG A 75 -4.27 7.06 11.36
C ARG A 75 -2.77 7.25 11.42
N GLU A 76 -2.08 6.79 10.38
CA GLU A 76 -0.62 6.82 10.33
C GLU A 76 -0.15 7.01 8.89
N ARG A 77 0.96 7.73 8.71
CA ARG A 77 1.61 7.96 7.43
C ARG A 77 3.09 7.66 7.54
N TRP A 78 3.63 6.94 6.56
CA TRP A 78 5.04 6.62 6.47
C TRP A 78 5.56 6.90 5.08
N ARG A 79 6.81 7.34 5.00
CA ARG A 79 7.50 7.57 3.73
C ARG A 79 8.67 6.61 3.61
N MET A 80 8.83 6.03 2.43
CA MET A 80 10.06 5.35 2.03
C MET A 80 10.59 5.95 0.72
N ASP A 81 11.89 5.86 0.54
CA ASP A 81 12.48 6.18 -0.76
C ASP A 81 12.20 5.06 -1.78
N GLY A 82 12.43 5.37 -3.06
CA GLY A 82 12.27 4.43 -4.16
C GLY A 82 13.16 3.19 -4.04
N THR A 83 14.28 3.27 -3.33
CA THR A 83 15.16 2.12 -3.11
C THR A 83 14.52 1.14 -2.12
N GLY A 84 13.94 1.64 -1.04
CA GLY A 84 13.17 0.86 -0.08
C GLY A 84 11.96 0.19 -0.73
N TRP A 85 11.24 0.93 -1.58
CA TRP A 85 10.16 0.36 -2.39
C TRP A 85 10.63 -0.78 -3.29
N ARG A 86 11.69 -0.53 -4.07
CA ARG A 86 12.29 -1.51 -4.99
C ARG A 86 12.68 -2.78 -4.24
N GLN A 87 13.34 -2.66 -3.09
CA GLN A 87 13.72 -3.79 -2.25
C GLN A 87 12.51 -4.58 -1.71
N LEU A 88 11.40 -3.92 -1.35
CA LEU A 88 10.17 -4.60 -0.93
C LEU A 88 9.56 -5.40 -2.08
N SER A 89 9.47 -4.77 -3.26
CA SER A 89 8.87 -5.38 -4.44
C SER A 89 9.69 -6.55 -4.97
N GLU A 90 11.02 -6.39 -5.09
CA GLU A 90 11.92 -7.41 -5.64
C GLU A 90 12.00 -8.65 -4.74
N ARG A 91 11.87 -8.46 -3.42
CA ARG A 91 11.87 -9.57 -2.45
C ARG A 91 10.49 -10.23 -2.31
N CYS A 92 9.48 -9.79 -3.08
CA CYS A 92 8.10 -10.24 -2.98
C CYS A 92 7.54 -10.14 -1.54
N LEU A 93 8.00 -9.15 -0.77
CA LEU A 93 7.62 -8.99 0.65
C LEU A 93 6.40 -8.10 0.84
N VAL A 94 5.99 -7.39 -0.20
CA VAL A 94 4.83 -6.48 -0.23
C VAL A 94 3.61 -7.15 0.39
N GLU A 95 3.17 -8.29 -0.16
CA GLU A 95 1.95 -8.95 0.32
C GLU A 95 2.04 -9.35 1.80
N LYS A 96 3.17 -9.91 2.22
CA LYS A 96 3.39 -10.35 3.61
C LYS A 96 3.43 -9.18 4.59
N VAL A 97 4.12 -8.10 4.24
CA VAL A 97 4.23 -6.90 5.08
C VAL A 97 2.85 -6.26 5.24
N TRP A 98 2.13 -6.09 4.14
CA TRP A 98 0.89 -5.32 4.14
C TRP A 98 -0.24 -6.08 4.83
N THR A 99 -0.29 -7.41 4.65
CA THR A 99 -1.21 -8.27 5.39
C THR A 99 -1.04 -8.07 6.90
N ARG A 100 0.20 -8.06 7.41
CA ARG A 100 0.47 -7.89 8.85
C ARG A 100 0.08 -6.51 9.35
N VAL A 101 0.44 -5.46 8.61
CA VAL A 101 0.06 -4.07 8.93
C VAL A 101 -1.46 -3.91 8.95
N LEU A 102 -2.15 -4.44 7.95
CA LEU A 102 -3.62 -4.37 7.86
C LEU A 102 -4.33 -5.23 8.90
N LEU A 103 -3.69 -6.28 9.42
CA LEU A 103 -4.16 -7.04 10.60
C LEU A 103 -3.87 -6.32 11.92
N GLY A 104 -3.10 -5.23 11.88
CA GLY A 104 -2.86 -4.32 13.00
C GLY A 104 -1.56 -4.48 13.73
N GLU A 105 -0.60 -5.21 13.15
CA GLU A 105 0.77 -5.16 13.64
C GLU A 105 1.41 -3.78 13.37
N PRO A 106 2.19 -3.21 14.31
CA PRO A 106 2.88 -1.95 14.09
C PRO A 106 3.83 -2.03 12.89
N ILE A 107 3.78 -1.04 11.98
CA ILE A 107 4.59 -1.09 10.76
C ILE A 107 6.09 -1.15 11.05
N ALA A 108 6.53 -0.51 12.14
CA ALA A 108 7.93 -0.47 12.53
C ALA A 108 8.45 -1.87 12.83
N ASP A 109 7.67 -2.68 13.55
CA ASP A 109 8.01 -4.06 13.90
C ASP A 109 7.96 -4.97 12.67
N VAL A 110 6.94 -4.81 11.82
CA VAL A 110 6.81 -5.57 10.57
C VAL A 110 8.00 -5.28 9.65
N MET A 111 8.39 -4.02 9.50
CA MET A 111 9.48 -3.61 8.62
C MET A 111 10.84 -4.00 9.17
N ALA A 112 11.05 -3.87 10.49
CA ALA A 112 12.25 -4.38 11.14
C ALA A 112 12.42 -5.89 10.93
N SER A 113 11.32 -6.66 10.98
CA SER A 113 11.34 -8.12 10.76
C SER A 113 11.73 -8.54 9.34
N VAL A 114 11.62 -7.64 8.36
CA VAL A 114 12.08 -7.86 6.98
C VAL A 114 13.43 -7.19 6.68
N GLY A 115 14.09 -6.65 7.70
CA GLY A 115 15.39 -6.00 7.60
C GLY A 115 15.32 -4.58 7.03
N MET A 116 14.18 -3.91 7.14
CA MET A 116 13.95 -2.55 6.65
C MET A 116 13.81 -1.56 7.79
N ARG A 117 14.26 -0.32 7.57
CA ARG A 117 14.14 0.79 8.53
C ARG A 117 13.51 1.98 7.83
N PHE A 118 12.47 2.54 8.44
CA PHE A 118 11.97 3.85 8.02
C PHE A 118 12.91 4.94 8.52
N ARG A 119 13.11 5.99 7.73
CA ARG A 119 13.60 7.27 8.23
C ARG A 119 12.36 8.07 8.64
N GLN A 120 12.19 8.30 9.94
CA GLN A 120 11.25 9.30 10.45
C GLN A 120 11.84 10.69 10.26
#